data_AF-A0A7C7UHW3-F1
#
_entry.id   AF-A0A7C7UHW3-F1
#
_cell.length_a   1.000
_cell.length_b   1.000
_cell.length_c   1.000
_cell.angle_alpha   90.00
_cell.angle_beta   90.00
_cell.angle_gamma   90.00
#
_symmetry.space_group_name_H-M   'P 1'
#
loop_
_entity.id
_entity.type
_entity.pdbx_description
1 polymer ?
#
loop_
_entity_poly.entity_id
_entity_poly.type
_entity_poly.pdbx_seq_one_letter_code
_entity_poly.pdbx_strand_id
1 'polypeptide(L)'
;MKNGEERYNKRWFLEGYRKGRLFALEEADYDELAAIYRARGIPKNWDIFRAEIRNEYLNNPDFDFKAYAAGFAKACIEFFEKI
;
A
#
# COMPACT_ATOMS: atom_id res chain seq x y z
N MET A 1 -25.43 15.39 0.77
CA MET A 1 -24.00 15.20 1.07
C MET A 1 -23.59 13.87 0.43
N LYS A 2 -22.66 13.88 -0.53
CA LYS A 2 -22.29 12.69 -1.30
C LYS A 2 -21.29 11.82 -0.51
N ASN A 3 -21.71 10.58 -0.28
CA ASN A 3 -20.96 9.32 -0.43
C ASN A 3 -19.66 9.09 0.38
N GLY A 4 -19.78 8.30 1.45
CA GLY A 4 -19.05 7.03 1.56
C GLY A 4 -17.55 7.06 1.83
N GLU A 5 -17.05 7.91 2.74
CA GLU A 5 -15.70 7.71 3.27
C GLU A 5 -15.71 6.49 4.21
N GLU A 6 -15.34 5.32 3.67
CA GLU A 6 -14.84 4.21 4.48
C GLU A 6 -13.80 4.77 5.45
N ARG A 7 -14.09 4.74 6.75
CA ARG A 7 -13.12 5.05 7.81
C ARG A 7 -12.04 3.99 7.77
N TYR A 8 -11.07 4.15 6.88
CA TYR A 8 -9.84 3.37 6.91
C TYR A 8 -9.21 3.52 8.28
N ASN A 9 -8.71 2.40 8.82
CA ASN A 9 -7.95 2.45 10.06
C ASN A 9 -6.70 3.32 9.83
N LYS A 10 -6.72 4.56 10.35
CA LYS A 10 -5.69 5.59 10.12
C LYS A 10 -4.29 5.08 10.49
N ARG A 11 -4.18 4.22 11.50
CA ARG A 11 -2.90 3.63 11.91
C ARG A 11 -2.31 2.78 10.80
N TRP A 12 -3.10 1.87 10.24
CA TRP A 12 -2.64 0.97 9.18
C TRP A 12 -2.40 1.69 7.86
N PHE A 13 -3.20 2.71 7.55
CA PHE A 13 -2.91 3.59 6.44
C PHE A 13 -1.52 4.25 6.58
N LEU A 14 -1.23 4.83 7.75
CA LEU A 14 0.07 5.46 8.00
C LEU A 14 1.23 4.46 7.95
N GLU A 15 1.03 3.25 8.48
CA GLU A 15 2.04 2.20 8.43
C GLU A 15 2.30 1.73 7.00
N GLY A 16 1.24 1.51 6.22
CA GLY A 16 1.35 1.21 4.80
C GLY A 16 2.07 2.31 4.04
N TYR A 17 1.73 3.58 4.29
CA TYR A 17 2.39 4.73 3.67
C TYR A 17 3.89 4.77 4.01
N ARG A 18 4.26 4.55 5.26
CA ARG A 18 5.66 4.50 5.69
C ARG A 18 6.44 3.42 4.95
N LYS A 19 5.89 2.20 4.87
CA LYS A 19 6.49 1.07 4.17
C LYS A 19 6.55 1.28 2.65
N GLY A 20 5.49 1.82 2.05
CA GLY A 20 5.45 2.13 0.61
C GLY A 20 6.46 3.20 0.21
N ARG A 21 6.75 4.17 1.10
CA ARG A 21 7.81 5.16 0.88
C ARG A 21 9.20 4.52 0.88
N LEU A 22 9.46 3.60 1.81
CA LEU A 22 10.74 2.86 1.85
C LEU A 22 10.89 2.00 0.60
N PHE A 23 9.86 1.22 0.26
CA PHE A 23 9.82 0.42 -0.95
C PHE A 23 10.14 1.28 -2.19
N ALA A 24 9.44 2.41 -2.37
CA ALA A 24 9.64 3.27 -3.53
C ALA A 24 11.03 3.94 -3.61
N LEU A 25 11.68 4.16 -2.47
CA LEU A 25 13.00 4.81 -2.40
C LEU A 25 14.16 3.82 -2.58
N GLU A 26 14.02 2.61 -2.03
CA GLU A 26 15.15 1.71 -1.80
C GLU A 26 15.03 0.36 -2.51
N GLU A 27 13.81 -0.08 -2.84
CA GLU A 27 13.55 -1.45 -3.32
C GLU A 27 12.95 -1.48 -4.73
N ALA A 28 12.06 -0.55 -5.04
CA ALA A 28 11.21 -0.62 -6.21
C ALA A 28 11.92 -0.18 -7.49
N ASP A 29 11.73 -0.95 -8.56
CA ASP A 29 12.07 -0.49 -9.91
C ASP A 29 10.94 0.34 -10.56
N TYR A 30 11.22 0.90 -11.74
CA TYR A 30 10.25 1.72 -12.46
C TYR A 30 8.98 0.93 -12.85
N ASP A 31 9.11 -0.33 -13.24
CA ASP A 31 7.98 -1.15 -13.69
C ASP A 31 7.06 -1.52 -12.52
N GLU A 32 7.65 -1.81 -11.37
CA GLU A 32 6.94 -2.03 -10.10
C GLU A 32 6.15 -0.78 -9.67
N LEU A 33 6.79 0.40 -9.70
CA LEU A 33 6.12 1.66 -9.40
C LEU A 33 5.02 1.98 -10.42
N ALA A 34 5.27 1.75 -11.70
CA ALA A 34 4.27 1.94 -12.76
C ALA A 34 3.07 1.00 -12.59
N ALA A 35 3.30 -0.25 -12.14
CA ALA A 35 2.23 -1.20 -11.85
C ALA A 35 1.34 -0.70 -10.70
N ILE A 36 1.94 -0.19 -9.62
CA ILE A 36 1.19 0.39 -8.49
C ILE A 36 0.42 1.63 -8.94
N TYR A 37 1.05 2.52 -9.72
CA TYR A 37 0.42 3.73 -10.23
C TYR A 37 -0.83 3.41 -11.06
N ARG A 38 -0.74 2.43 -11.98
CA ARG A 38 -1.87 1.97 -12.81
C ARG A 38 -2.95 1.30 -11.97
N ALA A 39 -2.57 0.46 -11.02
CA ALA A 39 -3.50 -0.30 -10.18
C ALA A 39 -4.15 0.53 -9.06
N ARG A 40 -3.55 1.68 -8.71
CA ARG A 40 -3.93 2.53 -7.56
C ARG A 40 -3.99 1.74 -6.24
N GLY A 41 -3.11 0.76 -6.09
CA GLY A 41 -3.13 -0.24 -5.04
C GLY A 41 -2.00 -1.25 -5.21
N ILE A 42 -1.76 -2.10 -4.20
CA ILE A 42 -0.91 -3.28 -4.37
C ILE A 42 -1.56 -4.19 -5.44
N PRO A 43 -0.89 -4.46 -6.57
CA PRO A 43 -1.46 -5.25 -7.65
C PRO A 43 -1.96 -6.62 -7.17
N LYS A 44 -3.07 -7.10 -7.75
CA LYS A 44 -3.64 -8.39 -7.34
C LYS A 44 -2.73 -9.57 -7.67
N ASN A 45 -1.93 -9.48 -8.73
CA ASN A 45 -0.98 -10.52 -9.15
C ASN A 45 0.30 -10.55 -8.30
N TRP A 46 0.43 -9.68 -7.29
CA TRP A 46 1.55 -9.68 -6.34
C TRP A 46 1.23 -10.56 -5.14
N ASP A 47 0.79 -11.79 -5.39
CA ASP A 47 0.25 -12.67 -4.34
C ASP A 47 1.29 -12.99 -3.26
N ILE A 48 2.56 -13.16 -3.64
CA ILE A 48 3.66 -13.42 -2.68
C ILE A 48 3.81 -12.23 -1.72
N PHE A 49 3.97 -11.01 -2.23
CA PHE A 49 4.09 -9.80 -1.42
C PHE A 49 2.86 -9.58 -0.50
N ARG A 50 1.66 -9.81 -1.04
CA ARG A 50 0.41 -9.74 -0.25
C ARG A 50 0.37 -10.79 0.85
N ALA A 51 0.88 -12.00 0.59
CA ALA A 51 0.98 -13.07 1.58
C ALA A 51 2.02 -12.74 2.66
N GLU A 52 3.18 -12.17 2.29
CA GLU A 52 4.22 -11.74 3.23
C GLU A 52 3.70 -10.70 4.21
N ILE A 53 3.05 -9.64 3.71
CA ILE A 53 2.45 -8.61 4.58
C ILE A 53 1.38 -9.25 5.50
N ARG A 54 0.50 -10.10 4.96
CA ARG A 54 -0.51 -10.77 5.79
C ARG A 54 0.11 -11.69 6.83
N ASN A 55 1.22 -12.34 6.52
CA ASN A 55 1.94 -13.18 7.45
C ASN A 55 2.64 -12.36 8.55
N GLU A 56 3.24 -11.21 8.20
CA GLU A 56 3.85 -10.26 9.16
C GLU A 56 2.83 -9.82 10.23
N TYR A 57 1.58 -9.58 9.82
CA TYR A 57 0.51 -9.12 10.71
C TYR A 57 -0.50 -10.21 11.10
N LEU A 58 -0.17 -11.48 10.88
CA LEU A 58 -1.13 -12.61 11.01
C LEU A 58 -1.77 -12.69 12.40
N ASN A 59 -1.02 -12.37 13.45
CA ASN A 59 -1.47 -12.41 14.85
C ASN A 59 -2.05 -11.07 15.35
N ASN A 60 -2.19 -10.07 14.48
CA ASN A 60 -2.76 -8.78 14.84
C ASN A 60 -4.22 -8.69 14.37
N PRO A 61 -5.20 -8.91 15.26
CA PRO A 61 -6.62 -8.96 14.88
C PRO A 61 -7.15 -7.60 14.38
N ASP A 62 -6.46 -6.50 14.72
CA ASP A 62 -6.84 -5.16 14.26
C ASP A 62 -6.26 -4.84 12.88
N PHE A 63 -5.51 -5.75 12.26
CA PHE A 63 -4.84 -5.50 10.99
C PHE A 63 -5.83 -5.26 9.84
N ASP A 64 -5.78 -4.03 9.32
CA ASP A 64 -6.57 -3.61 8.16
C ASP A 64 -5.68 -3.58 6.92
N PHE A 65 -5.61 -4.71 6.22
CA PHE A 65 -4.85 -4.83 4.98
C PHE A 65 -5.30 -3.82 3.91
N LYS A 66 -6.59 -3.44 3.90
CA LYS A 66 -7.13 -2.51 2.91
C LYS A 66 -6.61 -1.10 3.17
N ALA A 67 -6.62 -0.66 4.43
CA ALA A 67 -6.01 0.61 4.84
C ALA A 67 -4.50 0.62 4.59
N TYR A 68 -3.79 -0.46 4.96
CA TYR A 68 -2.36 -0.61 4.68
C TYR A 68 -2.07 -0.48 3.18
N ALA A 69 -2.77 -1.25 2.34
CA ALA A 69 -2.54 -1.24 0.90
C ALA A 69 -2.83 0.13 0.27
N ALA A 70 -3.84 0.84 0.77
CA ALA A 70 -4.15 2.20 0.32
C ALA A 70 -3.05 3.20 0.68
N GLY A 71 -2.53 3.13 1.92
CA GLY A 71 -1.40 3.94 2.35
C GLY A 71 -0.13 3.65 1.55
N PHE A 72 0.18 2.38 1.36
CA PHE A 72 1.33 1.91 0.59
C PHE A 72 1.29 2.45 -0.83
N ALA A 73 0.18 2.23 -1.52
CA ALA A 73 0.02 2.71 -2.89
C ALA A 73 0.09 4.22 -2.99
N LYS A 74 -0.47 4.96 -2.01
CA LYS A 74 -0.38 6.42 -1.98
C LYS A 74 1.08 6.91 -1.93
N ALA A 75 1.93 6.29 -1.12
CA ALA A 75 3.35 6.63 -1.05
C ALA A 75 4.08 6.36 -2.37
N CYS A 76 3.86 5.19 -2.97
CA CYS A 76 4.48 4.83 -4.26
C CYS A 76 4.01 5.74 -5.40
N ILE A 77 2.71 6.09 -5.44
CA ILE A 77 2.17 7.03 -6.42
C ILE A 77 2.82 8.41 -6.27
N GLU A 78 2.88 8.95 -5.05
CA GLU A 78 3.51 10.25 -4.80
C GLU A 78 5.00 10.27 -5.16
N PHE A 79 5.67 9.12 -5.07
CA PHE A 79 7.05 8.98 -5.51
C PHE A 79 7.13 8.93 -7.04
N PHE A 80 6.34 8.07 -7.68
CA PHE A 80 6.29 7.93 -9.14
C PHE A 80 5.96 9.25 -9.84
N GLU A 81 5.03 10.05 -9.31
CA GLU A 81 4.67 11.37 -9.85
C GLU A 81 5.79 12.42 -9.74
N LYS A 82 6.86 12.15 -8.96
CA LYS A 82 8.01 13.05 -8.80
C LYS A 82 9.23 12.67 -9.66
N ILE A 83 9.20 11.50 -10.30
CA ILE A 83 10.22 11.05 -11.26
C ILE A 83 10.00 11.77 -12.59
#